data_AF-A0A7J5W9C4-F1
#
_entry.id   AF-A0A7J5W9C4-F1
#
_cell.length_a   1.000
_cell.length_b   1.000
_cell.length_c   1.000
_cell.angle_alpha   90.00
_cell.angle_beta   90.00
_cell.angle_gamma   90.00
#
_symmetry.space_group_name_H-M   'P 1'
#
loop_
_entity.id
_entity.type
_entity.pdbx_description
1 polymer ?
#
loop_
_entity_poly.entity_id
_entity_poly.type
_entity_poly.pdbx_seq_one_letter_code
_entity_poly.pdbx_strand_id
1 'polypeptide(L)' 'MTLAQARERYPLVPREILKWAIDNIPNLEDLERGLYRLEQAKQIQVKYGV' A
#
# COMPACT_ATOMS: atom_id res chain seq x y z
N MET A 1 9.01 -6.50 5.63
CA MET A 1 8.11 -5.52 6.27
C MET A 1 6.96 -6.25 6.96
N THR A 2 6.51 -5.81 8.14
CA THR A 2 5.34 -6.42 8.83
C THR A 2 4.03 -5.74 8.44
N LEU A 3 2.89 -6.41 8.64
CA LEU A 3 1.57 -5.84 8.34
C LEU A 3 1.27 -4.56 9.15
N ALA A 4 1.75 -4.49 10.39
CA ALA A 4 1.62 -3.30 11.23
C ALA A 4 2.40 -2.11 10.63
N GLN A 5 3.66 -2.32 10.25
CA GLN A 5 4.49 -1.30 9.60
C GLN A 5 3.88 -0.81 8.28
N ALA A 6 3.41 -1.74 7.44
CA ALA A 6 2.84 -1.38 6.16
C ALA A 6 1.56 -0.54 6.33
N ARG A 7 0.78 -0.81 7.38
CA ARG A 7 -0.45 -0.06 7.69
C ARG A 7 -0.17 1.34 8.24
N GLU A 8 0.91 1.52 8.99
CA GLU A 8 1.35 2.86 9.42
C GLU A 8 1.88 3.69 8.25
N ARG A 9 2.60 3.08 7.31
CA ARG A 9 3.18 3.77 6.15
C ARG A 9 2.18 4.06 5.03
N TYR A 10 1.21 3.17 4.81
CA TYR A 10 0.25 3.25 3.71
C TYR A 10 -1.20 3.15 4.25
N PRO A 11 -1.67 4.14 5.03
CA PRO A 11 -2.98 4.11 5.67
C PRO A 11 -4.18 4.08 4.72
N LEU A 12 -4.06 4.54 3.47
CA LEU A 12 -5.17 4.53 2.49
C LEU A 12 -5.24 3.23 1.68
N VAL A 13 -4.20 2.40 1.73
CA VAL A 13 -4.23 1.06 1.12
C VAL A 13 -5.06 0.11 1.99
N PRO A 14 -6.05 -0.60 1.43
CA PRO A 14 -6.83 -1.57 2.17
C PRO A 14 -5.98 -2.67 2.82
N ARG A 15 -6.34 -3.06 4.05
CA ARG A 15 -5.62 -4.09 4.83
C ARG A 15 -5.43 -5.40 4.07
N GLU A 16 -6.41 -5.81 3.28
CA GLU A 16 -6.35 -7.06 2.50
C GLU A 16 -5.26 -6.99 1.44
N ILE A 17 -5.10 -5.85 0.76
CA ILE A 17 -4.04 -5.64 -0.22
C ILE A 17 -2.67 -5.57 0.46
N LEU A 18 -2.56 -4.89 1.61
CA LEU A 18 -1.32 -4.89 2.38
C LEU A 18 -0.90 -6.30 2.80
N LYS A 19 -1.85 -7.10 3.30
CA LYS A 19 -1.59 -8.49 3.68
C LYS A 19 -1.16 -9.31 2.48
N TRP A 20 -1.89 -9.24 1.38
CA TRP A 20 -1.56 -9.97 0.15
C TRP A 20 -0.17 -9.58 -0.38
N ALA A 21 0.14 -8.28 -0.43
CA ALA A 21 1.41 -7.79 -0.96
C ALA A 21 2.60 -8.24 -0.11
N ILE A 22 2.47 -8.24 1.22
CA ILE A 22 3.51 -8.75 2.13
C ILE A 22 3.75 -10.25 1.94
N ASP A 23 2.69 -11.03 1.72
CA ASP A 23 2.77 -12.49 1.57
C ASP A 23 3.30 -12.91 0.19
N ASN A 24 3.04 -12.10 -0.85
CA ASN A 24 3.27 -12.49 -2.24
C ASN A 24 4.43 -11.75 -2.93
N ILE A 25 4.90 -10.61 -2.40
CA ILE A 25 5.99 -9.84 -3.00
C ILE A 25 7.26 -10.02 -2.15
N PRO A 26 8.20 -10.88 -2.57
CA PRO A 26 9.40 -11.17 -1.78
C PRO A 26 10.43 -10.04 -1.81
N ASN A 27 10.46 -9.24 -2.89
CA ASN A 27 11.36 -8.09 -3.00
C ASN A 27 10.75 -6.87 -2.27
N LEU A 28 11.47 -6.36 -1.28
CA LEU A 28 11.05 -5.22 -0.50
C LEU A 28 10.90 -3.95 -1.35
N GLU A 29 11.79 -3.72 -2.32
CA GLU A 29 11.75 -2.51 -3.17
C GLU A 29 10.49 -2.50 -4.06
N ASP A 30 10.15 -3.63 -4.66
CA ASP A 30 8.94 -3.77 -5.47
C ASP A 30 7.67 -3.62 -4.62
N LEU A 31 7.68 -4.18 -3.40
CA LEU A 31 6.59 -4.06 -2.44
C LEU A 31 6.34 -2.60 -2.06
N GLU A 32 7.38 -1.88 -1.63
CA GLU A 32 7.26 -0.47 -1.23
C GLU A 32 6.85 0.41 -2.41
N ARG A 33 7.40 0.17 -3.60
CA ARG A 33 7.06 0.91 -4.82
C ARG A 33 5.60 0.68 -5.24
N GLY A 34 5.11 -0.55 -5.16
CA GLY A 34 3.72 -0.91 -5.47
C GLY A 34 2.74 -0.26 -4.49
N LEU A 35 2.99 -0.41 -3.18
CA LEU A 35 2.16 0.18 -2.13
C LEU A 35 2.16 1.71 -2.18
N TYR A 36 3.31 2.33 -2.43
CA TYR A 36 3.41 3.78 -2.60
C TYR A 36 2.55 4.29 -3.76
N ARG A 37 2.56 3.61 -4.91
CA ARG A 37 1.72 3.98 -6.06
C ARG A 37 0.22 3.84 -5.76
N LEU A 38 -0.16 2.78 -5.07
CA LEU A 38 -1.55 2.57 -4.65
C LEU A 38 -2.02 3.68 -3.70
N GLU A 39 -1.17 4.04 -2.74
CA GLU A 39 -1.44 5.13 -1.80
C GLU A 39 -1.62 6.47 -2.54
N GLN A 40 -0.71 6.80 -3.48
CA GLN A 40 -0.83 8.00 -4.31
C GLN A 40 -2.12 8.01 -5.14
N ALA A 41 -2.48 6.88 -5.75
CA ALA A 41 -3.73 6.76 -6.50
C ALA A 41 -4.96 6.99 -5.61
N LYS A 42 -4.95 6.47 -4.37
CA LYS A 42 -6.01 6.71 -3.40
C LYS A 42 -6.05 8.14 -2.92
N GLN A 43 -4.91 8.79 -2.70
CA GLN A 43 -4.85 10.22 -2.37
C GLN A 43 -5.46 11.08 -3.49
N ILE A 44 -5.16 10.77 -4.75
CA ILE A 44 -5.75 11.45 -5.90
C ILE A 44 -7.27 11.22 -5.91
N GLN A 45 -7.72 9.98 -5.71
CA GLN A 45 -9.14 9.67 -5.65
C GLN A 45 -9.86 10.49 -4.56
N VAL A 46 -9.30 10.54 -3.34
CA VAL A 46 -9.85 11.34 -2.23
C VAL A 46 -9.83 12.84 -2.56
N LYS A 47 -8.77 13.34 -3.18
CA LYS A 47 -8.60 14.76 -3.51
C LYS A 47 -9.56 15.23 -4.60
N TYR A 48 -9.83 14.39 -5.59
CA TYR A 48 -10.64 14.74 -6.77
C TYR A 48 -12.06 14.15 -6.73
N GLY A 49 -12.40 13.36 -5.71
CA GLY A 49 -13.76 12.86 -5.47
C GLY A 49 -14.32 11.95 -6.55
N VAL A 50 -13.44 11.33 -7.36
CA VAL A 50 -13.82 10.43 -8.46
C VAL A 50 -14.16 9.02 -7.95
#